data_AF-A0A8T4V3P7-F1
#
_entry.id   AF-A0A8T4V3P7-F1
#
_cell.length_a   1.000
_cell.length_b   1.000
_cell.length_c   1.000
_cell.angle_alpha   90.00
_cell.angle_beta   90.00
_cell.angle_gamma   90.00
#
_symmetry.space_group_name_H-M   'P 1'
#
loop_
_entity.id
_entity.type
_entity.pdbx_description
1 polymer ?
#
loop_
_entity_poly.entity_id
_entity_poly.type
_entity_poly.pdbx_seq_one_letter_code
_entity_poly.pdbx_strand_id
1 'polypeptide(L)'
;MITSSDIYEPQEDSYLLQKSVRQLAFGRVLDMGTGSGIQALTAAEIPRVREVVAVDINPVAVEELKQKQIRKMTVRQGDLFEPVDGQFTVIIFNPPYLPQDKGIEDCVLYGGKKGWEIAERFFRDASRYLLPDGKILFLFSTLTNKQKIEEIVGRYLFSFQEIDRQKLAFEELFVYEITKTPLLRRLEARGIEHLTYHAQGKRGMIYKGRINLNQKIKSFIPSRSNYVDVAVKVKKETSEAKETIPRESSWLERANHRGIGPKLLLATEEFVVTKFISGDYLLEWLETHSGPEGVAVLHQLLDQCFLLDQGKISKEEMHHPYKHIIVTPFRKPVMIDFERCHATEKPQNVTQFIEYICRLKPVLEKKGVTIDIALLREAAKEYKEGYASDSFKKIIKLVSS
;
A
#
# COMPACT_ATOMS: atom_id res chain seq x y z
N MET A 1 24.46 3.38 12.09
CA MET A 1 24.87 2.58 13.26
C MET A 1 24.81 3.51 14.46
N ILE A 2 23.81 3.33 15.33
CA ILE A 2 23.76 4.02 16.62
C ILE A 2 24.52 3.11 17.57
N THR A 3 25.76 3.47 17.89
CA THR A 3 26.63 2.81 18.87
C THR A 3 26.64 3.66 20.14
N SER A 4 25.46 3.96 20.67
CA SER A 4 25.34 4.57 21.99
C SER A 4 25.35 3.45 23.04
N SER A 5 26.23 3.59 24.03
CA SER A 5 26.24 2.77 25.25
C SER A 5 25.01 2.99 26.12
N ASP A 6 24.20 3.99 25.81
CA ASP A 6 23.23 4.53 26.76
C ASP A 6 21.87 3.89 26.49
N ILE A 7 21.39 3.15 27.48
CA ILE A 7 20.03 2.65 27.55
C ILE A 7 19.17 3.79 28.10
N TYR A 8 18.04 4.06 27.47
CA TYR A 8 17.10 5.06 27.98
C TYR A 8 16.55 4.62 29.35
N GLU A 9 16.85 5.41 30.38
CA GLU A 9 16.33 5.20 31.73
C GLU A 9 14.83 5.49 31.78
N PRO A 10 14.01 4.67 32.46
CA PRO A 10 12.58 4.91 32.55
C PRO A 10 12.22 6.29 33.13
N GLN A 11 11.48 7.09 32.37
CA GLN A 11 10.95 8.38 32.78
C GLN A 11 9.41 8.41 32.69
N GLU A 12 8.82 9.60 32.74
CA GLU A 12 7.37 9.83 32.75
C GLU A 12 6.64 9.07 31.63
N ASP A 13 7.23 9.00 30.44
CA ASP A 13 6.70 8.26 29.29
C ASP A 13 6.59 6.75 29.56
N SER A 14 7.65 6.19 30.12
CA SER A 14 7.79 4.78 30.44
C SER A 14 6.77 4.38 31.50
N TYR A 15 6.63 5.19 32.55
CA TYR A 15 5.64 4.93 33.60
C TYR A 15 4.20 5.16 33.14
N LEU A 16 3.96 6.11 32.24
CA LEU A 16 2.63 6.33 31.66
C LEU A 16 2.19 5.09 30.85
N LEU A 17 3.04 4.60 29.95
CA LEU A 17 2.75 3.39 29.17
C LEU A 17 2.62 2.15 30.07
N GLN A 18 3.45 2.03 31.11
CA GLN A 18 3.45 0.91 32.05
C GLN A 18 2.07 0.70 32.70
N LYS A 19 1.35 1.77 33.04
CA LYS A 19 -0.02 1.67 33.60
C LYS A 19 -0.95 0.93 32.65
N SER A 20 -0.90 1.27 31.36
CA SER A 20 -1.69 0.63 30.31
C SER A 20 -1.28 -0.83 30.10
N VAL A 21 0.03 -1.14 30.15
CA VAL A 21 0.53 -2.52 30.06
C VAL A 21 -0.04 -3.38 31.19
N ARG A 22 -0.02 -2.90 32.44
CA ARG A 22 -0.59 -3.63 33.60
C ARG A 22 -2.06 -3.98 33.41
N GLN A 23 -2.82 -3.08 32.79
CA GLN A 23 -4.27 -3.23 32.63
C GLN A 23 -4.66 -4.05 31.39
N LEU A 24 -3.93 -3.92 30.29
CA LEU A 24 -4.36 -4.40 28.98
C LEU A 24 -3.51 -5.54 28.41
N ALA A 25 -2.32 -5.83 28.95
CA ALA A 25 -1.49 -6.92 28.45
C ALA A 25 -2.05 -8.31 28.82
N PHE A 26 -2.09 -9.21 27.83
CA PHE A 26 -2.52 -10.60 27.95
C PHE A 26 -1.92 -11.43 26.83
N GLY A 27 -1.93 -12.77 26.97
CA GLY A 27 -1.55 -13.70 25.90
C GLY A 27 -0.07 -13.65 25.56
N ARG A 28 0.27 -13.51 24.28
CA ARG A 28 1.64 -13.40 23.78
C ARG A 28 1.92 -11.92 23.48
N VAL A 29 2.88 -11.34 24.18
CA VAL A 29 3.17 -9.91 24.16
C VAL A 29 4.50 -9.64 23.45
N LEU A 30 4.54 -8.63 22.59
CA LEU A 30 5.77 -8.11 22.00
C LEU A 30 6.08 -6.75 22.63
N ASP A 31 7.26 -6.57 23.18
CA ASP A 31 7.80 -5.27 23.57
C ASP A 31 8.81 -4.81 22.52
N MET A 32 8.41 -3.82 21.71
CA MET A 32 9.18 -3.30 20.59
C MET A 32 10.04 -2.12 21.05
N GLY A 33 11.35 -2.18 20.81
CA GLY A 33 12.29 -1.18 21.34
C GLY A 33 12.33 -1.25 22.87
N THR A 34 12.64 -2.43 23.41
CA THR A 34 12.46 -2.75 24.84
C THR A 34 13.30 -1.87 25.77
N GLY A 35 14.42 -1.32 25.31
CA GLY A 35 15.31 -0.46 26.10
C GLY A 35 15.71 -1.11 27.43
N SER A 36 15.42 -0.43 28.54
CA SER A 36 15.61 -0.93 29.92
C SER A 36 14.80 -2.20 30.26
N GLY A 37 13.85 -2.57 29.39
CA GLY A 37 12.96 -3.71 29.58
C GLY A 37 11.78 -3.44 30.49
N ILE A 38 11.53 -2.19 30.90
CA ILE A 38 10.45 -1.85 31.85
C ILE A 38 9.09 -2.41 31.41
N GLN A 39 8.75 -2.32 30.13
CA GLN A 39 7.47 -2.83 29.63
C GLN A 39 7.46 -4.37 29.54
N ALA A 40 8.51 -4.98 29.00
CA ALA A 40 8.68 -6.43 28.95
C ALA A 40 8.61 -7.08 30.34
N LEU A 41 9.32 -6.52 31.33
CA LEU A 41 9.32 -6.99 32.72
C LEU A 41 7.94 -6.84 33.36
N THR A 42 7.30 -5.69 33.16
CA THR A 42 5.92 -5.46 33.65
C THR A 42 4.96 -6.47 33.06
N ALA A 43 5.01 -6.72 31.74
CA ALA A 43 4.19 -7.73 31.09
C ALA A 43 4.50 -9.14 31.64
N ALA A 44 5.77 -9.41 31.96
CA ALA A 44 6.18 -10.69 32.51
C ALA A 44 5.68 -10.95 33.96
N GLU A 45 5.28 -9.93 34.70
CA GLU A 45 4.65 -10.10 36.02
C GLU A 45 3.16 -10.47 35.94
N ILE A 46 2.51 -10.21 34.80
CA ILE A 46 1.06 -10.35 34.67
C ILE A 46 0.67 -11.82 34.47
N PRO A 47 -0.22 -12.41 35.31
CA PRO A 47 -0.60 -13.83 35.21
C PRO A 47 -1.23 -14.24 33.87
N ARG A 48 -2.04 -13.36 33.26
CA ARG A 48 -2.68 -13.61 31.95
C ARG A 48 -1.73 -13.47 30.74
N VAL A 49 -0.49 -13.03 30.95
CA VAL A 49 0.57 -13.02 29.94
C VAL A 49 1.31 -14.34 29.96
N ARG A 50 1.23 -15.08 28.85
CA ARG A 50 1.80 -16.42 28.66
C ARG A 50 3.25 -16.37 28.20
N GLU A 51 3.59 -15.38 27.38
CA GLU A 51 4.92 -15.22 26.77
C GLU A 51 5.16 -13.74 26.48
N VAL A 52 6.40 -13.30 26.68
CA VAL A 52 6.89 -11.97 26.29
C VAL A 52 8.04 -12.15 25.30
N VAL A 53 7.99 -11.44 24.18
CA VAL A 53 9.13 -11.27 23.27
C VAL A 53 9.58 -9.82 23.37
N ALA A 54 10.84 -9.58 23.71
CA ALA A 54 11.43 -8.26 23.80
C ALA A 54 12.42 -8.08 22.65
N VAL A 55 12.32 -6.97 21.92
CA VAL A 55 13.20 -6.66 20.79
C VAL A 55 13.85 -5.31 20.97
N ASP A 56 15.16 -5.25 20.74
CA ASP A 56 15.89 -3.99 20.63
C ASP A 56 16.94 -4.05 19.53
N ILE A 57 17.29 -2.89 18.97
CA ILE A 57 18.42 -2.75 18.05
C ILE A 57 19.75 -2.66 18.81
N ASN A 58 19.72 -2.13 20.05
CA ASN A 58 20.89 -1.97 20.89
C ASN A 58 21.31 -3.32 21.52
N PRO A 59 22.50 -3.86 21.19
CA PRO A 59 22.97 -5.12 21.77
C PRO A 59 23.16 -5.05 23.29
N VAL A 60 23.45 -3.89 23.86
CA VAL A 60 23.66 -3.72 25.32
C VAL A 60 22.33 -3.93 26.06
N ALA A 61 21.25 -3.26 25.62
CA ALA A 61 19.91 -3.45 26.16
C ALA A 61 19.46 -4.93 26.11
N VAL A 62 19.75 -5.60 24.99
CA VAL A 62 19.44 -7.03 24.81
C VAL A 62 20.19 -7.90 25.81
N GLU A 63 21.48 -7.65 26.01
CA GLU A 63 22.30 -8.46 26.90
C GLU A 63 21.91 -8.26 28.38
N GLU A 64 21.69 -7.01 28.81
CA GLU A 64 21.23 -6.72 30.17
C GLU A 64 19.87 -7.37 30.48
N LEU A 65 18.93 -7.31 29.54
CA LEU A 65 17.61 -7.92 29.73
C LEU A 65 17.68 -9.46 29.75
N LYS A 66 18.58 -10.07 28.98
CA LYS A 66 18.83 -11.54 29.02
C LYS A 66 19.36 -12.00 30.38
N GLN A 67 20.23 -11.22 31.01
CA GLN A 67 20.81 -11.54 32.33
C GLN A 67 19.76 -11.65 33.43
N LYS A 68 18.58 -11.04 33.27
CA LYS A 68 17.46 -11.17 34.22
C LYS A 68 16.79 -12.56 34.23
N GLN A 69 17.06 -13.41 33.22
CA GLN A 69 16.64 -14.83 33.16
C GLN A 69 15.14 -15.07 33.45
N ILE A 70 14.26 -14.21 32.93
CA ILE A 70 12.81 -14.35 33.13
C ILE A 70 12.27 -15.50 32.30
N ARG A 71 11.76 -16.55 32.96
CA ARG A 71 11.36 -17.84 32.34
C ARG A 71 10.41 -17.72 31.13
N LYS A 72 9.48 -16.76 31.14
CA LYS A 72 8.49 -16.59 30.06
C LYS A 72 8.84 -15.51 29.04
N MET A 73 10.09 -15.06 29.03
CA MET A 73 10.58 -13.97 28.18
C MET A 73 11.65 -14.45 27.21
N THR A 74 11.54 -14.06 25.95
CA THR A 74 12.58 -14.22 24.93
C THR A 74 13.06 -12.84 24.50
N VAL A 75 14.37 -12.59 24.57
CA VAL A 75 14.96 -11.30 24.15
C VAL A 75 15.72 -11.50 22.85
N ARG A 76 15.47 -10.63 21.87
CA ARG A 76 16.09 -10.72 20.54
C ARG A 76 16.68 -9.37 20.13
N GLN A 77 17.81 -9.41 19.45
CA GLN A 77 18.39 -8.24 18.82
C GLN A 77 17.92 -8.14 17.36
N GLY A 78 17.55 -6.94 16.93
CA GLY A 78 17.27 -6.65 15.52
C GLY A 78 16.50 -5.36 15.32
N ASP A 79 16.34 -4.96 14.06
CA ASP A 79 15.60 -3.75 13.71
C ASP A 79 14.10 -4.06 13.58
N LEU A 80 13.29 -3.45 14.45
CA LEU A 80 11.84 -3.59 14.50
C LEU A 80 11.39 -5.07 14.44
N PHE A 81 10.69 -5.45 13.37
CA PHE A 81 10.09 -6.77 13.21
C PHE A 81 11.03 -7.81 12.55
N GLU A 82 12.25 -7.45 12.17
CA GLU A 82 13.20 -8.38 11.53
C GLU A 82 13.43 -9.67 12.34
N PRO A 83 13.66 -9.62 13.68
CA PRO A 83 13.87 -10.82 14.48
C PRO A 83 12.57 -11.43 15.00
N VAL A 84 11.40 -10.94 14.59
CA VAL A 84 10.11 -11.31 15.18
C VAL A 84 9.44 -12.42 14.39
N ASP A 85 8.88 -13.40 15.11
CA ASP A 85 8.10 -14.50 14.55
C ASP A 85 6.71 -14.61 15.21
N GLY A 86 5.77 -15.18 14.47
CA GLY A 86 4.39 -15.38 14.93
C GLY A 86 3.61 -14.07 15.12
N GLN A 87 2.43 -14.21 15.72
CA GLN A 87 1.55 -13.08 16.02
C GLN A 87 1.39 -12.88 17.52
N PHE A 88 0.96 -11.68 17.89
CA PHE A 88 0.86 -11.21 19.27
C PHE A 88 -0.56 -10.74 19.56
N THR A 89 -1.00 -11.00 20.78
CA THR A 89 -2.25 -10.42 21.32
C THR A 89 -2.06 -8.96 21.69
N VAL A 90 -0.86 -8.60 22.17
CA VAL A 90 -0.50 -7.21 22.46
C VAL A 90 0.90 -6.89 21.93
N ILE A 91 1.03 -5.78 21.22
CA ILE A 91 2.33 -5.19 20.88
C ILE A 91 2.46 -3.89 21.65
N ILE A 92 3.55 -3.69 22.37
CA ILE A 92 3.86 -2.49 23.13
C ILE A 92 4.95 -1.76 22.38
N PHE A 93 4.81 -0.45 22.20
CA PHE A 93 5.86 0.34 21.57
C PHE A 93 5.92 1.74 22.19
N ASN A 94 7.04 2.04 22.82
CA ASN A 94 7.47 3.40 23.14
C ASN A 94 8.61 3.78 22.16
N PRO A 95 8.30 4.20 20.93
CA PRO A 95 9.33 4.53 19.95
C PRO A 95 10.16 5.73 20.40
N PRO A 96 11.42 5.84 19.95
CA PRO A 96 12.07 7.14 19.92
C PRO A 96 11.28 8.11 19.04
N TYR A 97 11.00 9.30 19.57
CA TYR A 97 9.98 10.18 19.01
C TYR A 97 10.45 11.63 18.78
N LEU A 98 11.70 11.96 19.08
CA LEU A 98 12.30 13.28 18.84
C LEU A 98 12.76 13.46 17.39
N PRO A 99 12.53 14.62 16.75
CA PRO A 99 13.16 14.97 15.48
C PRO A 99 14.66 15.29 15.66
N GLN A 100 15.47 14.97 14.65
CA GLN A 100 16.94 15.12 14.69
C GLN A 100 17.47 16.58 14.63
N ASP A 101 16.62 17.60 14.74
CA ASP A 101 16.98 19.02 14.49
C ASP A 101 16.85 19.91 15.74
N LYS A 102 17.56 19.60 16.84
CA LYS A 102 17.54 20.47 18.05
C LYS A 102 18.82 20.52 18.91
N GLY A 103 20.00 20.13 18.43
CA GLY A 103 21.22 20.20 19.27
C GLY A 103 21.09 19.44 20.60
N ILE A 104 20.21 18.43 20.64
CA ILE A 104 20.02 17.52 21.77
C ILE A 104 21.06 16.41 21.57
N GLU A 105 21.88 16.10 22.57
CA GLU A 105 22.97 15.12 22.40
C GLU A 105 22.46 13.67 22.44
N ASP A 106 21.23 13.44 22.91
CA ASP A 106 20.70 12.10 23.15
C ASP A 106 20.14 11.44 21.89
N CYS A 107 21.00 10.63 21.25
CA CYS A 107 20.68 9.93 20.02
C CYS A 107 19.66 8.79 20.16
N VAL A 108 19.39 8.33 21.38
CA VAL A 108 18.50 7.20 21.67
C VAL A 108 17.05 7.58 21.42
N LEU A 109 16.71 8.86 21.56
CA LEU A 109 15.35 9.39 21.41
C LEU A 109 15.00 9.79 19.97
N TYR A 110 15.90 9.65 19.00
CA TYR A 110 15.65 10.11 17.63
C TYR A 110 14.75 9.19 16.80
N GLY A 111 13.55 9.69 16.51
CA GLY A 111 12.55 9.05 15.65
C GLY A 111 12.78 9.21 14.15
N GLY A 112 13.84 9.92 13.77
CA GLY A 112 14.18 10.30 12.39
C GLY A 112 14.37 11.82 12.26
N LYS A 113 14.44 12.33 11.02
CA LYS A 113 14.57 13.78 10.78
C LYS A 113 13.37 14.52 11.35
N LYS A 114 12.19 13.92 11.25
CA LYS A 114 10.93 14.52 11.66
C LYS A 114 10.32 13.89 12.92
N GLY A 115 10.85 12.75 13.36
CA GLY A 115 10.47 12.08 14.61
C GLY A 115 9.42 10.98 14.45
N TRP A 116 8.79 10.85 13.28
CA TRP A 116 7.72 9.86 13.02
C TRP A 116 8.12 8.76 12.05
N GLU A 117 9.33 8.79 11.50
CA GLU A 117 9.79 7.83 10.49
C GLU A 117 9.85 6.40 11.06
N ILE A 118 10.25 6.24 12.32
CA ILE A 118 10.24 4.94 12.99
C ILE A 118 8.79 4.43 13.20
N ALA A 119 7.87 5.31 13.59
CA ALA A 119 6.45 4.97 13.70
C ALA A 119 5.88 4.52 12.33
N GLU A 120 6.20 5.22 11.25
CA GLU A 120 5.76 4.86 9.90
C GLU A 120 6.30 3.48 9.45
N ARG A 121 7.58 3.19 9.73
CA ARG A 121 8.17 1.87 9.48
C ARG A 121 7.51 0.77 10.29
N PHE A 122 7.19 1.05 11.55
CA PHE A 122 6.48 0.10 12.42
C PHE A 122 5.09 -0.21 11.88
N PHE A 123 4.24 0.79 11.63
CA PHE A 123 2.86 0.54 11.20
C PHE A 123 2.76 -0.10 9.82
N ARG A 124 3.76 0.08 8.96
CA ARG A 124 3.86 -0.62 7.67
C ARG A 124 3.85 -2.14 7.82
N ASP A 125 4.46 -2.67 8.87
CA ASP A 125 4.69 -4.10 9.06
C ASP A 125 3.86 -4.69 10.22
N ALA A 126 3.34 -3.86 11.13
CA ALA A 126 2.67 -4.29 12.36
C ALA A 126 1.47 -5.22 12.16
N SER A 127 0.67 -5.05 11.10
CA SER A 127 -0.53 -5.87 10.86
C SER A 127 -0.22 -7.35 10.72
N ARG A 128 0.96 -7.68 10.15
CA ARG A 128 1.45 -9.05 10.01
C ARG A 128 1.65 -9.76 11.35
N TYR A 129 2.06 -9.02 12.36
CA TYR A 129 2.44 -9.54 13.68
C TYR A 129 1.34 -9.37 14.72
N LEU A 130 0.27 -8.64 14.41
CA LEU A 130 -0.87 -8.49 15.32
C LEU A 130 -1.94 -9.54 15.02
N LEU A 131 -2.47 -10.19 16.04
CA LEU A 131 -3.67 -11.03 15.90
C LEU A 131 -4.88 -10.18 15.45
N PRO A 132 -5.93 -10.79 14.84
CA PRO A 132 -7.10 -10.04 14.40
C PRO A 132 -7.74 -9.16 15.49
N ASP A 133 -7.85 -9.69 16.71
CA ASP A 133 -8.36 -9.00 17.90
C ASP A 133 -7.24 -8.49 18.82
N GLY A 134 -6.01 -8.46 18.31
CA GLY A 134 -4.87 -7.93 19.05
C GLY A 134 -4.92 -6.41 19.16
N LYS A 135 -4.15 -5.89 20.11
CA LYS A 135 -4.03 -4.46 20.41
C LYS A 135 -2.57 -4.01 20.34
N ILE A 136 -2.33 -2.77 19.91
CA ILE A 136 -1.03 -2.12 20.04
C ILE A 136 -1.18 -1.02 21.10
N LEU A 137 -0.33 -1.02 22.10
CA LEU A 137 -0.18 0.07 23.06
C LEU A 137 0.96 0.94 22.57
N PHE A 138 0.64 2.12 22.06
CA PHE A 138 1.58 3.00 21.37
C PHE A 138 1.69 4.33 22.11
N LEU A 139 2.89 4.67 22.55
CA LEU A 139 3.17 5.97 23.15
C LEU A 139 3.76 6.93 22.12
N PHE A 140 3.38 8.20 22.19
CA PHE A 140 4.06 9.27 21.46
C PHE A 140 3.84 10.62 22.15
N SER A 141 4.58 11.63 21.71
CA SER A 141 4.51 12.99 22.22
C SER A 141 3.94 13.96 21.18
N THR A 142 3.41 15.10 21.65
CA THR A 142 3.19 16.30 20.82
C THR A 142 4.40 16.71 19.97
N LEU A 143 5.63 16.38 20.38
CA LEU A 143 6.86 16.66 19.62
C LEU A 143 6.91 15.93 18.27
N THR A 144 6.17 14.84 18.11
CA THR A 144 6.12 13.99 16.91
C THR A 144 5.02 14.40 15.93
N ASN A 145 4.27 15.46 16.22
CA ASN A 145 3.05 15.86 15.51
C ASN A 145 1.93 14.79 15.59
N LYS A 146 0.98 15.04 16.51
CA LYS A 146 -0.17 14.15 16.76
C LYS A 146 -0.98 13.83 15.51
N GLN A 147 -1.34 14.84 14.71
CA GLN A 147 -2.11 14.60 13.48
C GLN A 147 -1.36 13.70 12.50
N LYS A 148 -0.02 13.79 12.47
CA LYS A 148 0.79 12.96 11.59
C LYS A 148 0.79 11.49 12.02
N ILE A 149 0.88 11.21 13.32
CA ILE A 149 0.75 9.86 13.86
C ILE A 149 -0.64 9.29 13.52
N GLU A 150 -1.71 10.03 13.76
CA GLU A 150 -3.07 9.61 13.44
C GLU A 150 -3.24 9.31 11.94
N GLU A 151 -2.66 10.14 11.06
CA GLU A 151 -2.62 9.89 9.61
C GLU A 151 -1.89 8.60 9.27
N ILE A 152 -0.73 8.32 9.89
CA ILE A 152 0.04 7.08 9.70
C ILE A 152 -0.79 5.87 10.13
N VAL A 153 -1.41 5.91 11.32
CA VAL A 153 -2.23 4.81 11.84
C VAL A 153 -3.39 4.51 10.88
N GLY A 154 -4.16 5.52 10.48
CA GLY A 154 -5.27 5.36 9.54
C GLY A 154 -4.80 4.87 8.17
N ARG A 155 -3.64 5.37 7.70
CA ARG A 155 -3.06 4.95 6.41
C ARG A 155 -2.81 3.45 6.35
N TYR A 156 -2.42 2.82 7.44
CA TYR A 156 -2.19 1.37 7.52
C TYR A 156 -3.42 0.58 8.00
N LEU A 157 -4.62 1.15 7.88
CA LEU A 157 -5.92 0.52 8.18
C LEU A 157 -6.05 0.07 9.65
N PHE A 158 -5.45 0.83 10.56
CA PHE A 158 -5.67 0.71 11.99
C PHE A 158 -6.63 1.80 12.48
N SER A 159 -7.39 1.47 13.54
CA SER A 159 -8.16 2.42 14.34
C SER A 159 -7.44 2.67 15.65
N PHE A 160 -7.63 3.83 16.25
CA PHE A 160 -7.01 4.19 17.52
C PHE A 160 -8.00 4.80 18.50
N GLN A 161 -7.71 4.63 19.78
CA GLN A 161 -8.38 5.30 20.88
C GLN A 161 -7.31 5.83 21.85
N GLU A 162 -7.41 7.10 22.23
CA GLU A 162 -6.63 7.66 23.33
C GLU A 162 -7.10 7.06 24.65
N ILE A 163 -6.22 6.34 25.35
CA ILE A 163 -6.55 5.65 26.61
C ILE A 163 -5.88 6.28 27.83
N ASP A 164 -4.80 7.03 27.64
CA ASP A 164 -4.15 7.81 28.69
C ASP A 164 -3.40 9.01 28.10
N ARG A 165 -3.17 10.04 28.93
CA ARG A 165 -2.38 11.22 28.56
C ARG A 165 -1.73 11.86 29.77
N GLN A 166 -0.57 12.48 29.58
CA GLN A 166 0.12 13.24 30.62
C GLN A 166 0.71 14.53 30.07
N LYS A 167 0.33 15.65 30.68
CA LYS A 167 0.89 16.95 30.36
C LYS A 167 2.21 17.17 31.12
N LEU A 168 3.27 17.49 30.38
CA LEU A 168 4.57 17.90 30.91
C LEU A 168 4.81 19.39 30.62
N ALA A 169 5.95 19.92 31.08
CA ALA A 169 6.27 21.35 30.93
C ALA A 169 6.43 21.79 29.47
N PHE A 170 6.97 20.93 28.61
CA PHE A 170 7.33 21.24 27.22
C PHE A 170 6.68 20.34 26.17
N GLU A 171 5.89 19.35 26.62
CA GLU A 171 5.21 18.41 25.76
C GLU A 171 3.98 17.80 26.45
N GLU A 172 3.13 17.12 25.69
CA GLU A 172 2.11 16.22 26.21
C GLU A 172 2.34 14.83 25.61
N LEU A 173 2.28 13.82 26.48
CA LEU A 173 2.42 12.42 26.15
C LEU A 173 1.03 11.80 25.98
N PHE A 174 0.90 10.91 25.00
CA PHE A 174 -0.34 10.18 24.70
C PHE A 174 -0.05 8.68 24.67
N VAL A 175 -0.98 7.89 25.22
CA VAL A 175 -1.01 6.43 25.04
C VAL A 175 -2.24 6.05 24.26
N TYR A 176 -2.02 5.43 23.10
CA TYR A 176 -3.08 4.98 22.21
C TYR A 176 -3.23 3.46 22.28
N GLU A 177 -4.47 3.00 22.42
CA GLU A 177 -4.85 1.64 22.07
C GLU A 177 -5.19 1.61 20.58
N ILE A 178 -4.46 0.80 19.82
CA ILE A 178 -4.61 0.71 18.37
C ILE A 178 -5.02 -0.72 17.99
N THR A 179 -6.04 -0.84 17.16
CA THR A 179 -6.59 -2.14 16.71
C THR A 179 -6.74 -2.17 15.20
N LYS A 180 -6.75 -3.37 14.61
CA LYS A 180 -7.08 -3.51 13.19
C LYS A 180 -8.50 -3.00 12.93
N THR A 181 -8.69 -2.19 11.90
CA THR A 181 -10.04 -1.79 11.47
C THR A 181 -10.86 -3.03 11.06
N PRO A 182 -12.21 -2.95 11.08
CA PRO A 182 -13.06 -4.00 10.53
C PRO A 182 -12.72 -4.34 9.07
N LEU A 183 -12.32 -3.32 8.27
CA LEU A 183 -11.90 -3.50 6.89
C LEU A 183 -10.61 -4.32 6.78
N LEU A 184 -9.57 -3.98 7.56
CA LEU A 184 -8.32 -4.75 7.58
C LEU A 184 -8.56 -6.22 7.94
N ARG A 185 -9.39 -6.47 8.97
CA ARG A 185 -9.76 -7.85 9.38
C ARG A 185 -10.47 -8.60 8.25
N ARG A 186 -11.40 -7.95 7.53
CA ARG A 186 -12.10 -8.56 6.38
C ARG A 186 -11.15 -8.88 5.23
N LEU A 187 -10.18 -8.00 4.94
CA LEU A 187 -9.15 -8.24 3.92
C LEU A 187 -8.29 -9.46 4.28
N GLU A 188 -7.78 -9.52 5.51
CA GLU A 188 -6.98 -10.65 6.01
C GLU A 188 -7.77 -11.96 6.03
N ALA A 189 -9.04 -11.93 6.46
CA ALA A 189 -9.93 -13.09 6.44
C ALA A 189 -10.20 -13.63 5.02
N ARG A 190 -9.98 -12.80 3.98
CA ARG A 190 -10.03 -13.20 2.57
C ARG A 190 -8.68 -13.66 2.02
N GLY A 191 -7.68 -13.84 2.90
CA GLY A 191 -6.35 -14.33 2.53
C GLY A 191 -5.42 -13.26 1.97
N ILE A 192 -5.77 -11.98 2.09
CA ILE A 192 -4.92 -10.88 1.66
C ILE A 192 -3.94 -10.59 2.77
N GLU A 193 -2.65 -10.78 2.48
CA GLU A 193 -1.56 -10.61 3.43
C GLU A 193 -0.65 -9.46 2.98
N HIS A 194 0.20 -8.97 3.89
CA HIS A 194 1.25 -7.97 3.59
C HIS A 194 0.73 -6.67 2.96
N LEU A 195 -0.41 -6.18 3.46
CA LEU A 195 -0.97 -4.92 3.01
C LEU A 195 -0.05 -3.75 3.36
N THR A 196 0.44 -3.08 2.33
CA THR A 196 1.24 -1.86 2.45
C THR A 196 0.57 -0.76 1.64
N TYR A 197 0.52 0.45 2.18
CA TYR A 197 0.02 1.60 1.45
C TYR A 197 0.88 1.85 0.21
N HIS A 198 0.24 2.02 -0.94
CA HIS A 198 0.93 2.22 -2.22
C HIS A 198 0.73 3.64 -2.76
N ALA A 199 -0.53 4.08 -2.85
CA ALA A 199 -0.86 5.39 -3.39
C ALA A 199 -2.26 5.84 -2.96
N GLN A 200 -2.48 7.14 -3.03
CA GLN A 200 -3.81 7.73 -2.88
C GLN A 200 -4.31 8.15 -4.26
N GLY A 201 -5.43 7.55 -4.68
CA GLY A 201 -6.16 7.97 -5.88
C GLY A 201 -7.12 9.13 -5.57
N LYS A 202 -7.82 9.61 -6.61
CA LYS A 202 -8.79 10.70 -6.48
C LYS A 202 -9.94 10.37 -5.52
N ARG A 203 -10.38 9.11 -5.47
CA ARG A 203 -11.59 8.67 -4.73
C ARG A 203 -11.37 7.48 -3.79
N GLY A 204 -10.14 6.99 -3.67
CA GLY A 204 -9.85 5.80 -2.87
C GLY A 204 -8.37 5.69 -2.53
N MET A 205 -8.07 4.76 -1.63
CA MET A 205 -6.70 4.41 -1.27
C MET A 205 -6.33 3.10 -1.96
N ILE A 206 -5.08 3.01 -2.40
CA ILE A 206 -4.53 1.82 -3.05
C ILE A 206 -3.46 1.23 -2.14
N TYR A 207 -3.62 -0.04 -1.85
CA TYR A 207 -2.67 -0.86 -1.11
C TYR A 207 -2.08 -1.92 -2.03
N LYS A 208 -0.82 -2.26 -1.80
CA LYS A 208 -0.21 -3.47 -2.34
C LYS A 208 -0.33 -4.58 -1.30
N GLY A 209 -0.65 -5.79 -1.72
CA GLY A 209 -0.63 -6.96 -0.85
C GLY A 209 -0.29 -8.21 -1.65
N ARG A 210 -0.49 -9.38 -1.04
CA ARG A 210 -0.42 -10.67 -1.74
C ARG A 210 -1.59 -11.56 -1.33
N ILE A 211 -2.00 -12.44 -2.24
CA ILE A 211 -3.03 -13.45 -1.96
C ILE A 211 -2.55 -14.82 -2.43
N ASN A 212 -2.85 -15.86 -1.67
CA ASN A 212 -2.63 -17.25 -2.08
C ASN A 212 -3.84 -17.76 -2.88
N LEU A 213 -3.65 -18.08 -4.16
CA LEU A 213 -4.76 -18.48 -5.04
C LEU A 213 -5.33 -19.88 -4.72
N ASN A 214 -4.63 -20.69 -3.91
CA ASN A 214 -5.06 -22.05 -3.58
C ASN A 214 -5.93 -22.15 -2.32
N GLN A 215 -6.39 -21.05 -1.72
CA GLN A 215 -7.27 -21.14 -0.54
C GLN A 215 -8.61 -21.89 -0.79
N LYS A 216 -8.93 -22.23 -2.06
CA LYS A 216 -10.05 -23.13 -2.42
C LYS A 216 -9.66 -24.61 -2.59
N ILE A 217 -8.38 -24.94 -2.71
CA ILE A 217 -7.90 -26.31 -2.93
C ILE A 217 -7.34 -26.82 -1.61
N LYS A 218 -8.01 -27.79 -0.97
CA LYS A 218 -7.51 -28.53 0.20
C LYS A 218 -6.30 -29.42 -0.17
N SER A 219 -5.24 -28.86 -0.75
CA SER A 219 -3.97 -29.57 -0.93
C SER A 219 -3.00 -29.15 0.17
N PHE A 220 -2.56 -30.14 0.95
CA PHE A 220 -1.76 -30.02 2.18
C PHE A 220 -0.31 -29.54 1.96
N ILE A 221 0.02 -28.98 0.80
CA ILE A 221 1.37 -28.50 0.48
C ILE A 221 1.27 -27.09 -0.14
N PRO A 222 1.44 -26.03 0.66
CA PRO A 222 1.56 -24.68 0.12
C PRO A 222 2.92 -24.55 -0.60
N SER A 223 2.95 -24.72 -1.92
CA SER A 223 4.13 -24.31 -2.69
C SER A 223 4.23 -22.78 -2.67
N ARG A 224 5.45 -22.24 -2.44
CA ARG A 224 5.75 -20.80 -2.51
C ARG A 224 5.37 -20.16 -3.86
N SER A 225 5.10 -20.96 -4.90
CA SER A 225 4.83 -20.53 -6.28
C SER A 225 3.43 -19.96 -6.54
N ASN A 226 2.52 -19.91 -5.55
CA ASN A 226 1.10 -19.59 -5.79
C ASN A 226 0.61 -18.28 -5.15
N TYR A 227 1.51 -17.54 -4.51
CA TYR A 227 1.21 -16.17 -4.10
C TYR A 227 1.27 -15.26 -5.32
N VAL A 228 0.29 -14.38 -5.44
CA VAL A 228 0.30 -13.31 -6.44
C VAL A 228 0.23 -11.95 -5.75
N ASP A 229 1.02 -11.00 -6.25
CA ASP A 229 0.93 -9.61 -5.83
C ASP A 229 -0.42 -9.02 -6.29
N VAL A 230 -1.06 -8.30 -5.39
CA VAL A 230 -2.37 -7.69 -5.62
C VAL A 230 -2.36 -6.19 -5.33
N ALA A 231 -3.18 -5.45 -6.08
CA ALA A 231 -3.60 -4.11 -5.73
C ALA A 231 -4.97 -4.21 -5.05
N VAL A 232 -5.10 -3.64 -3.86
CA VAL A 232 -6.37 -3.52 -3.13
C VAL A 232 -6.75 -2.04 -3.13
N LYS A 233 -7.86 -1.74 -3.78
CA LYS A 233 -8.42 -0.39 -3.78
C LYS A 233 -9.61 -0.36 -2.84
N VAL A 234 -9.55 0.56 -1.89
CA VAL A 234 -10.59 0.76 -0.87
C VAL A 234 -11.21 2.13 -1.03
N LYS A 235 -12.50 2.25 -0.74
CA LYS A 235 -13.18 3.55 -0.72
C LYS A 235 -12.59 4.42 0.39
N LYS A 236 -12.37 5.71 0.12
CA LYS A 236 -12.00 6.69 1.16
C LYS A 236 -13.22 6.97 2.04
N GLU A 237 -13.06 6.91 3.36
CA GLU A 237 -14.15 7.21 4.31
C GLU A 237 -14.73 8.62 4.11
N THR A 238 -13.89 9.60 3.77
CA THR A 238 -14.32 10.98 3.52
C THR A 238 -14.97 11.20 2.14
N SER A 239 -15.18 10.15 1.33
CA SER A 239 -15.75 10.30 -0.01
C SER A 239 -17.27 10.14 0.00
N GLU A 240 -17.98 11.20 -0.35
CA GLU A 240 -19.43 11.22 -0.51
C GLU A 240 -19.91 10.44 -1.75
N ALA A 241 -19.00 10.09 -2.67
CA ALA A 241 -19.33 9.34 -3.87
C ALA A 241 -19.86 7.94 -3.51
N LYS A 242 -21.11 7.67 -3.87
CA LYS A 242 -21.73 6.36 -3.70
C LYS A 242 -21.29 5.41 -4.82
N GLU A 243 -21.24 4.12 -4.52
CA GLU A 243 -21.04 3.02 -5.49
C GLU A 243 -19.77 3.09 -6.36
N THR A 244 -18.72 3.82 -5.92
CA THR A 244 -17.49 3.95 -6.73
C THR A 244 -16.78 2.60 -6.91
N ILE A 245 -16.68 1.80 -5.84
CA ILE A 245 -16.05 0.47 -5.89
C ILE A 245 -16.90 -0.54 -6.70
N PRO A 246 -18.20 -0.73 -6.42
CA PRO A 246 -19.05 -1.62 -7.22
C PRO A 246 -19.04 -1.28 -8.71
N ARG A 247 -19.17 0.01 -9.05
CA ARG A 247 -19.14 0.49 -10.43
C ARG A 247 -17.82 0.14 -11.10
N GLU A 248 -16.69 0.44 -10.46
CA GLU A 248 -15.38 0.11 -11.01
C GLU A 248 -15.20 -1.40 -11.20
N SER A 249 -15.56 -2.22 -10.21
CA SER A 249 -15.45 -3.68 -10.33
C SER A 249 -16.32 -4.23 -11.46
N SER A 250 -17.53 -3.70 -11.63
CA SER A 250 -18.45 -4.12 -12.70
C SER A 250 -17.87 -3.81 -14.09
N TRP A 251 -17.30 -2.62 -14.27
CA TRP A 251 -16.68 -2.25 -15.54
C TRP A 251 -15.39 -3.01 -15.81
N LEU A 252 -14.57 -3.21 -14.78
CA LEU A 252 -13.36 -4.00 -14.89
C LEU A 252 -13.67 -5.47 -15.24
N GLU A 253 -14.70 -6.06 -14.66
CA GLU A 253 -15.15 -7.42 -15.00
C GLU A 253 -15.54 -7.53 -16.48
N ARG A 254 -16.32 -6.56 -17.00
CA ARG A 254 -16.68 -6.50 -18.43
C ARG A 254 -15.46 -6.32 -19.34
N ALA A 255 -14.47 -5.54 -18.91
CA ALA A 255 -13.21 -5.36 -19.62
C ALA A 255 -12.35 -6.64 -19.59
N ASN A 256 -12.30 -7.34 -18.45
CA ASN A 256 -11.59 -8.59 -18.27
C ASN A 256 -12.11 -9.72 -19.17
N HIS A 257 -13.42 -9.78 -19.45
CA HIS A 257 -13.99 -10.71 -20.44
C HIS A 257 -13.43 -10.51 -21.86
N ARG A 258 -12.83 -9.35 -22.13
CA ARG A 258 -12.15 -9.00 -23.38
C ARG A 258 -10.62 -9.03 -23.26
N GLY A 259 -10.08 -9.52 -22.14
CA GLY A 259 -8.64 -9.54 -21.87
C GLY A 259 -8.03 -8.18 -21.53
N ILE A 260 -8.84 -7.20 -21.14
CA ILE A 260 -8.42 -5.82 -20.89
C ILE A 260 -8.36 -5.51 -19.40
N GLY A 261 -7.33 -4.78 -19.00
CA GLY A 261 -7.11 -4.32 -17.63
C GLY A 261 -6.48 -5.36 -16.70
N PRO A 262 -6.22 -4.99 -15.44
CA PRO A 262 -5.71 -5.93 -14.45
C PRO A 262 -6.76 -7.01 -14.16
N LYS A 263 -6.32 -8.25 -13.94
CA LYS A 263 -7.23 -9.35 -13.62
C LYS A 263 -7.91 -9.07 -12.27
N LEU A 264 -9.24 -8.98 -12.28
CA LEU A 264 -10.08 -8.92 -11.10
C LEU A 264 -10.02 -10.27 -10.35
N LEU A 265 -9.76 -10.23 -9.05
CA LEU A 265 -9.64 -11.41 -8.20
C LEU A 265 -10.77 -11.49 -7.18
N LEU A 266 -11.13 -10.35 -6.59
CA LEU A 266 -12.19 -10.23 -5.60
C LEU A 266 -12.79 -8.83 -5.65
N ALA A 267 -14.10 -8.72 -5.50
CA ALA A 267 -14.80 -7.45 -5.36
C ALA A 267 -15.84 -7.54 -4.24
N THR A 268 -16.06 -6.42 -3.57
CA THR A 268 -17.11 -6.20 -2.56
C THR A 268 -17.60 -4.75 -2.68
N GLU A 269 -18.58 -4.36 -1.88
CA GLU A 269 -19.02 -2.97 -1.78
C GLU A 269 -17.92 -2.00 -1.26
N GLU A 270 -16.96 -2.52 -0.49
CA GLU A 270 -15.99 -1.71 0.24
C GLU A 270 -14.61 -1.65 -0.43
N PHE A 271 -14.24 -2.73 -1.11
CA PHE A 271 -12.94 -2.87 -1.75
C PHE A 271 -12.96 -3.76 -2.99
N VAL A 272 -12.03 -3.49 -3.90
CA VAL A 272 -11.74 -4.30 -5.08
C VAL A 272 -10.28 -4.75 -5.06
N VAL A 273 -10.04 -6.01 -5.41
CA VAL A 273 -8.72 -6.66 -5.44
C VAL A 273 -8.44 -7.12 -6.85
N THR A 274 -7.33 -6.65 -7.40
CA THR A 274 -6.87 -6.99 -8.74
C THR A 274 -5.42 -7.48 -8.69
N LYS A 275 -4.93 -8.13 -9.74
CA LYS A 275 -3.50 -8.37 -9.88
C LYS A 275 -2.75 -7.03 -9.89
N PHE A 276 -1.71 -6.93 -9.08
CA PHE A 276 -0.84 -5.75 -9.09
C PHE A 276 -0.11 -5.66 -10.43
N ILE A 277 -0.07 -4.46 -11.00
CA ILE A 277 0.64 -4.19 -12.26
C ILE A 277 1.86 -3.35 -11.91
N SER A 278 3.04 -3.93 -12.06
CA SER A 278 4.31 -3.20 -12.00
C SER A 278 4.74 -2.75 -13.39
N GLY A 279 5.42 -1.61 -13.44
CA GLY A 279 5.91 -1.02 -14.67
C GLY A 279 5.88 0.51 -14.60
N ASP A 280 6.21 1.13 -15.72
CA ASP A 280 6.25 2.59 -15.85
C ASP A 280 4.96 3.09 -16.49
N TYR A 281 4.59 4.35 -16.22
CA TYR A 281 3.50 4.96 -16.95
C TYR A 281 3.87 5.12 -18.43
N LEU A 282 2.89 4.98 -19.32
CA LEU A 282 3.13 4.92 -20.77
C LEU A 282 4.05 6.03 -21.32
N LEU A 283 3.86 7.28 -20.89
CA LEU A 283 4.67 8.40 -21.37
C LEU A 283 6.15 8.26 -20.93
N GLU A 284 6.38 8.01 -19.65
CA GLU A 284 7.72 7.81 -19.07
C GLU A 284 8.43 6.61 -19.73
N TRP A 285 7.66 5.55 -20.02
CA TRP A 285 8.16 4.38 -20.71
C TRP A 285 8.57 4.70 -22.16
N LEU A 286 7.74 5.43 -22.92
CA LEU A 286 8.05 5.82 -24.31
C LEU A 286 9.29 6.73 -24.41
N GLU A 287 9.53 7.57 -23.40
CA GLU A 287 10.70 8.45 -23.37
C GLU A 287 12.02 7.69 -23.24
N THR A 288 12.00 6.49 -22.65
CA THR A 288 13.20 5.69 -22.37
C THR A 288 13.43 4.54 -23.36
N HIS A 289 12.43 4.18 -24.17
CA HIS A 289 12.50 3.05 -25.10
C HIS A 289 12.63 3.50 -26.56
N SER A 290 12.84 2.55 -27.48
CA SER A 290 13.01 2.82 -28.91
C SER A 290 11.68 3.07 -29.62
N GLY A 291 11.73 3.73 -30.78
CA GLY A 291 10.55 3.99 -31.62
C GLY A 291 9.76 2.73 -32.00
N PRO A 292 10.40 1.68 -32.56
CA PRO A 292 9.72 0.43 -32.91
C PRO A 292 9.03 -0.25 -31.72
N GLU A 293 9.66 -0.25 -30.54
CA GLU A 293 9.04 -0.77 -29.31
C GLU A 293 7.82 0.07 -28.90
N GLY A 294 7.93 1.40 -28.99
CA GLY A 294 6.83 2.33 -28.73
C GLY A 294 5.63 2.09 -29.65
N VAL A 295 5.87 1.94 -30.95
CA VAL A 295 4.83 1.62 -31.95
C VAL A 295 4.12 0.31 -31.60
N ALA A 296 4.86 -0.75 -31.26
CA ALA A 296 4.28 -2.03 -30.88
C ALA A 296 3.40 -1.94 -29.63
N VAL A 297 3.77 -1.10 -28.65
CA VAL A 297 2.95 -0.84 -27.45
C VAL A 297 1.69 -0.04 -27.80
N LEU A 298 1.81 0.97 -28.67
CA LEU A 298 0.67 1.77 -29.12
C LEU A 298 -0.34 0.94 -29.92
N HIS A 299 0.12 -0.02 -30.75
CA HIS A 299 -0.75 -0.99 -31.43
C HIS A 299 -1.54 -1.84 -30.44
N GLN A 300 -0.87 -2.43 -29.44
CA GLN A 300 -1.55 -3.22 -28.40
C GLN A 300 -2.61 -2.40 -27.64
N LEU A 301 -2.40 -1.09 -27.46
CA LEU A 301 -3.37 -0.20 -26.82
C LEU A 301 -4.53 0.18 -27.76
N LEU A 302 -4.26 0.38 -29.05
CA LEU A 302 -5.30 0.57 -30.06
C LEU A 302 -6.20 -0.65 -30.16
N ASP A 303 -5.63 -1.87 -30.12
CA ASP A 303 -6.40 -3.12 -30.10
C ASP A 303 -7.32 -3.19 -28.87
N GLN A 304 -6.81 -2.85 -27.69
CA GLN A 304 -7.62 -2.75 -26.47
C GLN A 304 -8.75 -1.70 -26.62
N CYS A 305 -8.46 -0.52 -27.18
CA CYS A 305 -9.48 0.50 -27.43
C CYS A 305 -10.55 0.02 -28.40
N PHE A 306 -10.16 -0.66 -29.47
CA PHE A 306 -11.08 -1.23 -30.46
C PHE A 306 -11.99 -2.28 -29.81
N LEU A 307 -11.44 -3.18 -29.00
CA LEU A 307 -12.23 -4.19 -28.27
C LEU A 307 -13.23 -3.57 -27.28
N LEU A 308 -12.88 -2.45 -26.63
CA LEU A 308 -13.83 -1.69 -25.80
C LEU A 308 -14.94 -1.06 -26.65
N ASP A 309 -14.59 -0.45 -27.79
CA ASP A 309 -15.57 0.14 -28.72
C ASP A 309 -16.55 -0.92 -29.25
N GLN A 310 -16.05 -2.08 -29.70
CA GLN A 310 -16.90 -3.23 -30.10
C GLN A 310 -17.79 -3.71 -28.94
N GLY A 311 -17.30 -3.57 -27.71
CA GLY A 311 -18.05 -3.88 -26.50
C GLY A 311 -19.08 -2.83 -26.10
N LYS A 312 -19.20 -1.71 -26.84
CA LYS A 312 -20.03 -0.56 -26.47
C LYS A 312 -19.68 0.02 -25.10
N ILE A 313 -18.40 -0.06 -24.72
CA ILE A 313 -17.87 0.44 -23.46
C ILE A 313 -17.05 1.69 -23.77
N SER A 314 -17.39 2.85 -23.22
CA SER A 314 -16.51 4.02 -23.24
C SER A 314 -15.74 4.09 -21.93
N LYS A 315 -14.40 4.10 -22.02
CA LYS A 315 -13.50 4.50 -20.95
C LYS A 315 -13.12 5.95 -21.19
N GLU A 316 -13.46 6.83 -20.25
CA GLU A 316 -13.13 8.25 -20.37
C GLU A 316 -11.62 8.49 -20.21
N GLU A 317 -11.18 9.68 -20.65
CA GLU A 317 -9.81 10.19 -20.49
C GLU A 317 -8.74 9.46 -21.33
N MET A 318 -9.15 8.69 -22.34
CA MET A 318 -8.20 8.02 -23.26
C MET A 318 -7.42 9.00 -24.16
N HIS A 319 -7.82 10.27 -24.21
CA HIS A 319 -7.10 11.36 -24.88
C HIS A 319 -6.01 12.01 -24.01
N HIS A 320 -5.98 11.71 -22.70
CA HIS A 320 -4.92 12.11 -21.75
C HIS A 320 -4.67 11.02 -20.68
N PRO A 321 -4.28 9.78 -21.05
CA PRO A 321 -4.21 8.65 -20.13
C PRO A 321 -2.91 8.61 -19.30
N TYR A 322 -2.38 9.77 -18.87
CA TYR A 322 -1.03 9.89 -18.28
C TYR A 322 -0.76 8.95 -17.10
N LYS A 323 -1.76 8.67 -16.27
CA LYS A 323 -1.68 7.71 -15.14
C LYS A 323 -2.65 6.55 -15.26
N HIS A 324 -3.15 6.30 -16.48
CA HIS A 324 -4.22 5.34 -16.75
C HIS A 324 -3.71 4.12 -17.53
N ILE A 325 -2.43 4.12 -17.91
CA ILE A 325 -1.79 3.02 -18.65
C ILE A 325 -0.40 2.78 -18.04
N ILE A 326 -0.15 1.53 -17.64
CA ILE A 326 1.15 1.06 -17.18
C ILE A 326 1.70 0.09 -18.23
N VAL A 327 2.97 0.25 -18.61
CA VAL A 327 3.69 -0.69 -19.46
C VAL A 327 4.56 -1.58 -18.57
N THR A 328 4.26 -2.88 -18.56
CA THR A 328 5.00 -3.85 -17.74
C THR A 328 6.44 -4.05 -18.25
N PRO A 329 7.35 -4.60 -17.41
CA PRO A 329 8.71 -4.96 -17.85
C PRO A 329 8.77 -5.89 -19.07
N PHE A 330 7.67 -6.60 -19.37
CA PHE A 330 7.54 -7.47 -20.54
C PHE A 330 6.90 -6.77 -21.75
N ARG A 331 6.92 -5.43 -21.78
CA ARG A 331 6.37 -4.59 -22.87
C ARG A 331 4.88 -4.79 -23.15
N LYS A 332 4.14 -5.28 -22.15
CA LYS A 332 2.68 -5.41 -22.22
C LYS A 332 2.02 -4.18 -21.58
N PRO A 333 1.24 -3.38 -22.33
CA PRO A 333 0.48 -2.27 -21.78
C PRO A 333 -0.81 -2.75 -21.11
N VAL A 334 -1.10 -2.21 -19.94
CA VAL A 334 -2.30 -2.51 -19.16
C VAL A 334 -3.01 -1.21 -18.81
N MET A 335 -4.25 -1.07 -19.28
CA MET A 335 -5.13 0.02 -18.85
C MET A 335 -5.53 -0.20 -17.38
N ILE A 336 -5.48 0.87 -16.59
CA ILE A 336 -5.93 0.90 -15.20
C ILE A 336 -7.00 2.00 -15.03
N ASP A 337 -7.61 2.02 -13.85
CA ASP A 337 -8.72 2.92 -13.48
C ASP A 337 -9.93 2.81 -14.43
N PHE A 338 -10.89 1.98 -14.02
CA PHE A 338 -12.15 1.76 -14.76
C PHE A 338 -13.34 2.49 -14.10
N GLU A 339 -13.09 3.39 -13.15
CA GLU A 339 -14.17 4.13 -12.48
C GLU A 339 -15.02 4.94 -13.47
N ARG A 340 -14.36 5.52 -14.47
CA ARG A 340 -14.98 6.38 -15.50
C ARG A 340 -15.30 5.61 -16.77
N CYS A 341 -15.91 4.44 -16.58
CA CYS A 341 -16.50 3.70 -17.67
C CYS A 341 -18.03 3.86 -17.67
N HIS A 342 -18.62 3.78 -18.86
CA HIS A 342 -20.06 3.72 -19.07
C HIS A 342 -20.37 2.99 -20.38
N ALA A 343 -21.61 2.49 -20.52
CA ALA A 343 -22.10 1.91 -21.76
C ALA A 343 -22.55 3.02 -22.71
N THR A 344 -22.26 2.87 -24.01
CA THR A 344 -22.71 3.81 -25.03
C THR A 344 -22.73 3.14 -26.40
N GLU A 345 -23.70 3.53 -27.24
CA GLU A 345 -23.78 3.11 -28.64
C GLU A 345 -22.71 3.78 -29.51
N LYS A 346 -22.09 4.85 -29.03
CA LYS A 346 -21.07 5.63 -29.76
C LYS A 346 -19.80 5.78 -28.93
N PRO A 347 -19.09 4.67 -28.61
CA PRO A 347 -17.87 4.73 -27.84
C PRO A 347 -16.77 5.45 -28.64
N GLN A 348 -15.79 6.00 -27.93
CA GLN A 348 -14.80 6.88 -28.54
C GLN A 348 -13.38 6.53 -28.11
N ASN A 349 -13.13 5.30 -27.65
CA ASN A 349 -11.83 4.93 -27.08
C ASN A 349 -10.72 5.06 -28.13
N VAL A 350 -10.94 4.47 -29.33
CA VAL A 350 -9.95 4.55 -30.43
C VAL A 350 -9.73 6.00 -30.84
N THR A 351 -10.80 6.78 -31.08
CA THR A 351 -10.67 8.17 -31.51
C THR A 351 -10.00 9.06 -30.46
N GLN A 352 -10.29 8.85 -29.18
CA GLN A 352 -9.63 9.57 -28.09
C GLN A 352 -8.15 9.19 -28.00
N PHE A 353 -7.83 7.90 -28.12
CA PHE A 353 -6.45 7.44 -28.06
C PHE A 353 -5.62 7.89 -29.27
N ILE A 354 -6.22 8.01 -30.46
CA ILE A 354 -5.58 8.65 -31.62
C ILE A 354 -5.23 10.10 -31.32
N GLU A 355 -6.12 10.86 -30.71
CA GLU A 355 -5.81 12.23 -30.29
C GLU A 355 -4.67 12.28 -29.26
N TYR A 356 -4.52 11.25 -28.41
CA TYR A 356 -3.35 11.13 -27.55
C TYR A 356 -2.08 10.81 -28.34
N ILE A 357 -2.12 9.87 -29.30
CA ILE A 357 -0.99 9.55 -30.19
C ILE A 357 -0.54 10.80 -30.96
N CYS A 358 -1.46 11.61 -31.48
CA CYS A 358 -1.13 12.89 -32.12
C CYS A 358 -0.37 13.85 -31.20
N ARG A 359 -0.68 13.87 -29.89
CA ARG A 359 0.06 14.66 -28.89
C ARG A 359 1.43 14.07 -28.57
N LEU A 360 1.60 12.76 -28.71
CA LEU A 360 2.88 12.07 -28.55
C LEU A 360 3.84 12.30 -29.73
N LYS A 361 3.41 12.94 -30.82
CA LYS A 361 4.25 13.19 -32.00
C LYS A 361 5.66 13.69 -31.67
N PRO A 362 5.87 14.72 -30.81
CA PRO A 362 7.22 15.18 -30.50
C PRO A 362 8.10 14.14 -29.78
N VAL A 363 7.49 13.25 -28.99
CA VAL A 363 8.19 12.15 -28.33
C VAL A 363 8.55 11.08 -29.36
N LEU A 364 7.62 10.73 -30.24
CA LEU A 364 7.77 9.67 -31.24
C LEU A 364 8.75 10.06 -32.35
N GLU A 365 8.74 11.32 -32.81
CA GLU A 365 9.70 11.83 -33.81
C GLU A 365 11.14 11.80 -33.30
N LYS A 366 11.37 12.14 -32.02
CA LYS A 366 12.69 11.99 -31.37
C LYS A 366 13.18 10.54 -31.36
N LYS A 367 12.28 9.58 -31.53
CA LYS A 367 12.56 8.14 -31.57
C LYS A 367 12.55 7.57 -33.00
N GLY A 368 12.51 8.44 -34.01
CA GLY A 368 12.53 8.04 -35.42
C GLY A 368 11.19 7.52 -35.95
N VAL A 369 10.08 7.78 -35.24
CA VAL A 369 8.73 7.40 -35.69
C VAL A 369 8.03 8.63 -36.26
N THR A 370 7.71 8.58 -37.56
CA THR A 370 6.98 9.67 -38.22
C THR A 370 5.48 9.44 -38.15
N ILE A 371 4.73 10.49 -37.81
CA ILE A 371 3.27 10.45 -37.73
C ILE A 371 2.66 11.58 -38.55
N ASP A 372 1.78 11.20 -39.49
CA ASP A 372 0.90 12.11 -40.20
C ASP A 372 -0.40 12.31 -39.41
N ILE A 373 -0.52 13.48 -38.76
CA ILE A 373 -1.68 13.84 -37.95
C ILE A 373 -2.95 13.98 -38.80
N ALA A 374 -2.83 14.50 -40.03
CA ALA A 374 -4.00 14.73 -40.88
C ALA A 374 -4.61 13.40 -41.31
N LEU A 375 -3.77 12.48 -41.79
CA LEU A 375 -4.20 11.14 -42.19
C LEU A 375 -4.75 10.33 -41.02
N LEU A 376 -4.11 10.39 -39.84
CA LEU A 376 -4.63 9.70 -38.65
C LEU A 376 -6.01 10.21 -38.22
N ARG A 377 -6.22 11.53 -38.24
CA ARG A 377 -7.51 12.12 -37.89
C ARG A 377 -8.60 11.80 -38.92
N GLU A 378 -8.25 11.75 -40.20
CA GLU A 378 -9.16 11.32 -41.25
C GLU A 378 -9.58 9.86 -41.07
N ALA A 379 -8.62 8.97 -40.86
CA ALA A 379 -8.89 7.55 -40.58
C ALA A 379 -9.71 7.36 -39.29
N ALA A 380 -9.48 8.18 -38.25
CA ALA A 380 -10.27 8.18 -37.03
C ALA A 380 -11.73 8.58 -37.27
N LYS A 381 -11.98 9.56 -38.16
CA LYS A 381 -13.33 9.98 -38.54
C LYS A 381 -14.06 8.85 -39.29
N GLU A 382 -13.40 8.25 -40.29
CA GLU A 382 -13.94 7.11 -41.03
C GLU A 382 -14.29 5.94 -40.09
N TYR A 383 -13.38 5.62 -39.15
CA TYR A 383 -13.64 4.59 -38.15
C TYR A 383 -14.88 4.87 -37.30
N LYS A 384 -15.09 6.13 -36.89
CA LYS A 384 -16.20 6.54 -36.01
C LYS A 384 -17.59 6.38 -36.67
N GLU A 385 -17.68 6.29 -37.99
CA GLU A 385 -18.95 6.14 -38.70
C GLU A 385 -19.57 4.75 -38.52
N GLY A 386 -18.75 3.71 -38.41
CA GLY A 386 -19.24 2.32 -38.41
C GLY A 386 -18.47 1.34 -37.55
N TYR A 387 -17.39 1.76 -36.88
CA TYR A 387 -16.55 0.91 -36.03
C TYR A 387 -16.05 -0.35 -36.74
N ALA A 388 -15.84 -0.27 -38.06
CA ALA A 388 -15.49 -1.42 -38.89
C ALA A 388 -14.03 -1.86 -38.67
N SER A 389 -13.78 -3.17 -38.79
CA SER A 389 -12.41 -3.71 -38.68
C SER A 389 -11.47 -3.15 -39.75
N ASP A 390 -11.97 -2.90 -40.96
CA ASP A 390 -11.13 -2.42 -42.06
C ASP A 390 -10.70 -0.96 -41.89
N SER A 391 -11.57 -0.09 -41.38
CA SER A 391 -11.19 1.28 -41.02
C SER A 391 -10.23 1.28 -39.81
N PHE A 392 -10.38 0.36 -38.86
CA PHE A 392 -9.39 0.17 -37.78
C PHE A 392 -8.02 -0.30 -38.29
N LYS A 393 -7.96 -1.24 -39.25
CA LYS A 393 -6.69 -1.67 -39.86
C LYS A 393 -5.96 -0.52 -40.56
N LYS A 394 -6.69 0.44 -41.16
CA LYS A 394 -6.10 1.66 -41.73
C LYS A 394 -5.39 2.48 -40.66
N ILE A 395 -6.02 2.66 -39.48
CA ILE A 395 -5.41 3.36 -38.34
C ILE A 395 -4.11 2.67 -37.91
N ILE A 396 -4.11 1.35 -37.73
CA ILE A 396 -2.92 0.59 -37.33
C ILE A 396 -1.76 0.79 -38.32
N LYS A 397 -2.04 0.76 -39.63
CA LYS A 397 -1.02 0.99 -40.68
C LYS A 397 -0.44 2.41 -40.66
N LEU A 398 -1.20 3.40 -40.22
CA LEU A 398 -0.73 4.80 -40.14
C LEU A 398 0.12 5.06 -38.89
N VAL A 399 0.00 4.22 -37.86
CA VAL A 399 0.87 4.25 -36.68
C VAL A 399 1.99 3.23 -36.88
N SER A 400 2.86 3.39 -37.88
CA SER A 400 3.98 2.48 -38.12
C SER A 400 5.31 3.22 -38.13
N SER A 401 6.40 2.51 -37.81
CA SER A 401 7.77 3.00 -37.96
C SER A 401 8.20 3.05 -39.42
#